data_AF-A0A1G1T1Q6-F1
#
_entry.id   AF-A0A1G1T1Q6-F1
#
_cell.length_a   1.000
_cell.length_b   1.000
_cell.length_c   1.000
_cell.angle_alpha   90.00
_cell.angle_beta   90.00
_cell.angle_gamma   90.00
#
_symmetry.space_group_name_H-M   'P 1'
#
loop_
_entity.id
_entity.type
_entity.pdbx_description
1 polymer ?
#
loop_
_entity_poly.entity_id
_entity_poly.type
_entity_poly.pdbx_seq_one_letter_code
_entity_poly.pdbx_strand_id
1 'polypeptide(L)'
;MKKLLLRSRYLLLAAGLLLSAPALWSCNSETTFQKSARLHEEQLKRIDEDTIRNYLTRNQLLTKATRTKSGLYLVPLAEGKGTPVTAGKQVRLKYLGRFLSNGAHPGTTGYPASNGDGRFPVGAIFDNTANNRTECGCAVFTQGGNLVAGFNEALLLMRQGDRKLVLLPSKLAYGPSGSAGAIPPDAALLFDIEVLEVY
;
A
#
# COMPACT_ATOMS: atom_id res chain seq x y z
N MET A 1 61.20 -50.39 12.26
CA MET A 1 62.11 -49.55 11.44
C MET A 1 61.50 -48.15 11.30
N LYS A 2 62.34 -47.09 11.48
CA LYS A 2 62.11 -45.62 11.29
C LYS A 2 61.24 -44.92 12.36
N LYS A 3 61.77 -44.39 13.50
CA LYS A 3 62.59 -43.16 13.73
C LYS A 3 62.02 -41.96 12.94
N LEU A 4 61.26 -41.03 13.53
CA LEU A 4 61.58 -39.98 14.51
C LEU A 4 62.71 -39.02 14.08
N LEU A 5 62.33 -37.72 14.05
CA LEU A 5 63.14 -36.49 14.11
C LEU A 5 63.70 -35.89 12.81
N LEU A 6 63.34 -34.60 12.61
CA LEU A 6 64.25 -33.45 12.73
C LEU A 6 64.24 -32.49 11.53
N ARG A 7 64.21 -31.20 11.88
CA ARG A 7 64.70 -29.98 11.19
C ARG A 7 63.61 -29.12 10.52
N SER A 8 63.18 -28.04 11.18
CA SER A 8 63.92 -26.76 11.33
C SER A 8 64.03 -26.01 10.00
N ARG A 9 63.02 -25.19 9.71
CA ARG A 9 63.12 -24.01 8.82
C ARG A 9 62.20 -22.90 9.32
N TYR A 10 62.41 -22.48 10.58
CA TYR A 10 62.14 -21.10 10.96
C TYR A 10 63.26 -20.23 10.38
N LEU A 11 62.94 -18.97 10.07
CA LEU A 11 63.71 -17.95 9.32
C LEU A 11 63.53 -18.02 7.81
N LEU A 12 62.61 -17.20 7.30
CA LEU A 12 62.96 -15.94 6.63
C LEU A 12 61.70 -15.10 6.34
N LEU A 13 61.72 -13.86 6.85
CA LEU A 13 61.19 -12.63 6.23
C LEU A 13 59.71 -12.51 5.84
N ALA A 14 58.95 -11.79 6.68
CA ALA A 14 57.99 -10.75 6.28
C ALA A 14 57.49 -10.07 7.59
N ALA A 15 58.24 -9.16 8.22
CA ALA A 15 58.37 -7.75 7.84
C ALA A 15 57.03 -7.08 7.51
N GLY A 16 56.37 -6.59 8.56
CA GLY A 16 55.69 -5.29 8.58
C GLY A 16 54.44 -5.13 7.70
N LEU A 17 53.26 -5.30 8.31
CA LEU A 17 52.11 -4.47 7.96
C LEU A 17 51.22 -4.29 9.19
N LEU A 18 51.63 -3.39 10.09
CA LEU A 18 50.71 -2.72 11.01
C LEU A 18 49.83 -1.78 10.16
N LEU A 19 48.81 -2.34 9.52
CA LEU A 19 47.64 -1.53 9.20
C LEU A 19 46.82 -1.51 10.48
N SER A 20 46.96 -0.41 11.23
CA SER A 20 45.88 0.03 12.09
C SER A 20 44.62 -0.03 11.24
N ALA A 21 43.71 -0.96 11.55
CA ALA A 21 42.35 -0.81 11.11
C ALA A 21 41.82 0.37 11.93
N PRO A 22 41.65 1.59 11.37
CA PRO A 22 40.73 2.50 12.00
C PRO A 22 39.43 1.69 12.06
N ALA A 23 38.94 1.46 13.26
CA ALA A 23 37.56 1.05 13.43
C ALA A 23 36.78 2.12 12.68
N LEU A 24 36.33 1.79 11.47
CA LEU A 24 35.31 2.55 10.80
C LEU A 24 34.07 2.31 11.66
N TRP A 25 33.99 3.04 12.77
CA TRP A 25 32.76 3.65 13.20
C TRP A 25 32.28 4.49 12.01
N SER A 26 31.78 3.80 10.97
CA SER A 26 30.68 4.32 10.19
C SER A 26 29.52 4.35 11.17
N CYS A 27 29.53 5.38 12.04
CA CYS A 27 28.34 5.87 12.69
C CYS A 27 27.42 6.15 11.52
N ASN A 28 26.50 5.22 11.27
CA ASN A 28 25.45 5.35 10.28
C ASN A 28 24.45 6.37 10.85
N SER A 29 24.91 7.61 11.05
CA SER A 29 24.08 8.72 11.44
C SER A 29 23.24 9.05 10.22
N GLU A 30 22.01 8.60 10.26
CA GLU A 30 20.97 8.93 9.30
C GLU A 30 21.00 10.44 9.01
N THR A 31 20.99 10.82 7.74
CA THR A 31 21.02 12.23 7.38
C THR A 31 19.75 12.93 7.86
N THR A 32 19.80 14.24 8.09
CA THR A 32 18.63 15.03 8.47
C THR A 32 17.45 14.83 7.51
N PHE A 33 17.74 14.65 6.22
CA PHE A 33 16.75 14.37 5.19
C PHE A 33 16.12 12.97 5.32
N GLN A 34 16.93 11.94 5.54
CA GLN A 34 16.43 10.58 5.77
C GLN A 34 15.56 10.52 7.03
N LYS A 35 16.00 11.19 8.10
CA LYS A 35 15.26 11.30 9.35
C LYS A 35 13.93 12.03 9.16
N SER A 36 13.91 13.16 8.45
CA SER A 36 12.66 13.91 8.21
C SER A 36 11.69 13.13 7.33
N ALA A 37 12.17 12.44 6.29
CA ALA A 37 11.35 11.58 5.43
C ALA A 37 10.71 10.43 6.23
N ARG A 38 11.48 9.76 7.10
CA ARG A 38 10.95 8.68 7.97
C ARG A 38 9.89 9.21 8.93
N LEU A 39 10.17 10.33 9.61
CA LEU A 39 9.22 10.93 10.55
C LEU A 39 7.93 11.33 9.84
N HIS A 40 8.04 11.89 8.63
CA HIS A 40 6.89 12.23 7.81
C HIS A 40 6.07 10.98 7.43
N GLU A 41 6.72 9.89 6.98
CA GLU A 41 6.04 8.63 6.69
C GLU A 41 5.37 8.04 7.94
N GLU A 42 6.01 8.08 9.11
CA GLU A 42 5.44 7.63 10.38
C GLU A 42 4.23 8.47 10.80
N GLN A 43 4.27 9.79 10.60
CA GLN A 43 3.14 10.69 10.84
C GLN A 43 1.98 10.40 9.89
N LEU A 44 2.24 10.27 8.59
CA LEU A 44 1.21 9.94 7.59
C LEU A 44 0.55 8.59 7.89
N LYS A 45 1.33 7.56 8.27
CA LYS A 45 0.76 6.27 8.70
C LYS A 45 -0.22 6.41 9.85
N ARG A 46 0.09 7.26 10.85
CA ARG A 46 -0.82 7.52 11.98
C ARG A 46 -2.07 8.27 11.52
N ILE A 47 -1.91 9.27 10.66
CA ILE A 47 -3.03 10.06 10.11
C ILE A 47 -3.98 9.16 9.31
N ASP A 48 -3.45 8.30 8.44
CA ASP A 48 -4.24 7.35 7.66
C ASP A 48 -4.95 6.34 8.57
N GLU A 49 -4.24 5.78 9.53
CA GLU A 49 -4.78 4.84 10.50
C GLU A 49 -5.94 5.48 11.30
N ASP A 50 -5.75 6.68 11.82
CA ASP A 50 -6.77 7.42 12.56
C ASP A 50 -7.96 7.78 11.65
N THR A 51 -7.70 8.20 10.41
CA THR A 51 -8.74 8.50 9.41
C THR A 51 -9.63 7.28 9.15
N ILE A 52 -9.01 6.13 8.88
CA ILE A 52 -9.70 4.87 8.62
C ILE A 52 -10.47 4.40 9.85
N ARG A 53 -9.84 4.38 11.03
CA ARG A 53 -10.49 3.97 12.29
C ARG A 53 -11.65 4.88 12.67
N ASN A 54 -11.52 6.19 12.44
CA ASN A 54 -12.61 7.14 12.67
C ASN A 54 -13.79 6.88 11.73
N TYR A 55 -13.53 6.63 10.44
CA TYR A 55 -14.58 6.21 9.52
C TYR A 55 -15.27 4.94 10.00
N LEU A 56 -14.50 3.90 10.33
CA LEU A 56 -15.03 2.62 10.79
C LEU A 56 -15.86 2.77 12.07
N THR A 57 -15.40 3.59 13.01
CA THR A 57 -16.10 3.83 14.28
C THR A 57 -17.42 4.56 14.05
N ARG A 58 -17.41 5.67 13.30
CA ARG A 58 -18.61 6.48 13.01
C ARG A 58 -19.67 5.68 12.27
N ASN A 59 -19.25 4.72 11.43
CA ASN A 59 -20.16 3.86 10.67
C ASN A 59 -20.45 2.52 11.37
N GLN A 60 -20.00 2.32 12.63
CA GLN A 60 -20.22 1.08 13.39
C GLN A 60 -19.66 -0.19 12.71
N LEU A 61 -18.57 -0.04 11.96
CA LEU A 61 -17.91 -1.09 11.21
C LEU A 61 -16.62 -1.60 11.86
N LEU A 62 -16.10 -0.90 12.88
CA LEU A 62 -14.79 -1.22 13.47
C LEU A 62 -14.68 -2.67 13.96
N THR A 63 -15.76 -3.22 14.53
CA THR A 63 -15.79 -4.60 15.05
C THR A 63 -15.87 -5.66 13.95
N LYS A 64 -16.29 -5.30 12.73
CA LYS A 64 -16.35 -6.19 11.56
C LYS A 64 -15.08 -6.12 10.72
N ALA A 65 -14.27 -5.09 10.94
CA ALA A 65 -13.11 -4.81 10.10
C ALA A 65 -11.94 -5.72 10.47
N THR A 66 -11.29 -6.30 9.45
CA THR A 66 -10.02 -7.00 9.59
C THR A 66 -8.90 -6.11 9.08
N ARG A 67 -7.90 -5.84 9.94
CA ARG A 67 -6.70 -5.10 9.56
C ARG A 67 -5.58 -6.06 9.15
N THR A 68 -4.98 -5.85 7.98
CA THR A 68 -3.83 -6.63 7.53
C THR A 68 -2.52 -6.08 8.11
N LYS A 69 -1.41 -6.79 7.87
CA LYS A 69 -0.07 -6.32 8.29
C LYS A 69 0.37 -5.06 7.53
N SER A 70 -0.08 -4.87 6.29
CA SER A 70 0.25 -3.68 5.49
C SER A 70 -0.52 -2.43 5.94
N GLY A 71 -1.58 -2.59 6.74
CA GLY A 71 -2.47 -1.51 7.19
C GLY A 71 -3.76 -1.39 6.39
N LEU A 72 -3.98 -2.28 5.41
CA LEU A 72 -5.26 -2.40 4.72
C LEU A 72 -6.36 -2.83 5.70
N TYR A 73 -7.55 -2.26 5.59
CA TYR A 73 -8.73 -2.69 6.33
C TYR A 73 -9.76 -3.28 5.37
N LEU A 74 -10.29 -4.46 5.69
CA LEU A 74 -11.39 -5.10 4.96
C LEU A 74 -12.62 -5.24 5.86
N VAL A 75 -13.77 -4.80 5.39
CA VAL A 75 -15.06 -5.00 6.06
C VAL A 75 -15.94 -5.87 5.18
N PRO A 76 -16.31 -7.09 5.61
CA PRO A 76 -17.17 -7.95 4.84
C PRO A 76 -18.61 -7.40 4.79
N LEU A 77 -19.14 -7.28 3.57
CA LEU A 77 -20.54 -6.94 3.31
C LEU A 77 -21.34 -8.16 2.81
N ALA A 78 -20.71 -9.01 2.01
CA ALA A 78 -21.22 -10.31 1.61
C ALA A 78 -20.05 -11.30 1.47
N GLU A 79 -20.27 -12.54 1.89
CA GLU A 79 -19.29 -13.63 1.79
C GLU A 79 -19.65 -14.54 0.62
N GLY A 80 -18.75 -14.61 -0.35
CA GLY A 80 -18.82 -15.49 -1.49
C GLY A 80 -18.37 -16.91 -1.15
N LYS A 81 -18.88 -17.87 -1.91
CA LYS A 81 -18.49 -19.28 -1.82
C LYS A 81 -17.77 -19.80 -3.07
N GLY A 82 -17.59 -18.92 -4.07
CA GLY A 82 -16.98 -19.28 -5.33
C GLY A 82 -15.45 -19.34 -5.26
N THR A 83 -14.83 -19.40 -6.43
CA THR A 83 -13.38 -19.57 -6.58
C THR A 83 -12.61 -18.43 -5.89
N PRO A 84 -11.57 -18.72 -5.08
CA PRO A 84 -10.69 -17.69 -4.56
C PRO A 84 -9.92 -17.01 -5.70
N VAL A 85 -9.71 -15.71 -5.57
CA VAL A 85 -8.86 -14.98 -6.52
C VAL A 85 -7.39 -15.35 -6.24
N THR A 86 -6.66 -15.74 -7.29
CA THR A 86 -5.22 -16.07 -7.21
C THR A 86 -4.43 -15.30 -8.26
N ALA A 87 -3.10 -15.32 -8.13
CA ALA A 87 -2.23 -14.51 -8.98
C ALA A 87 -2.37 -14.81 -10.48
N GLY A 88 -2.40 -13.74 -11.30
CA GLY A 88 -2.52 -13.84 -12.76
C GLY A 88 -3.93 -14.14 -13.28
N LYS A 89 -4.90 -14.43 -12.41
CA LYS A 89 -6.29 -14.67 -12.80
C LYS A 89 -6.97 -13.38 -13.24
N GLN A 90 -7.88 -13.50 -14.21
CA GLN A 90 -8.78 -12.40 -14.54
C GLN A 90 -9.94 -12.40 -13.54
N VAL A 91 -10.34 -11.21 -13.13
CA VAL A 91 -11.39 -10.99 -12.13
C VAL A 91 -12.37 -9.98 -12.71
N ARG A 92 -13.63 -10.39 -12.89
CA ARG A 92 -14.73 -9.48 -13.21
C ARG A 92 -15.32 -8.97 -11.91
N LEU A 93 -15.42 -7.66 -11.77
CA LEU A 93 -15.89 -7.03 -10.54
C LEU A 93 -16.66 -5.72 -10.81
N LYS A 94 -17.42 -5.31 -9.80
CA LYS A 94 -17.93 -3.94 -9.67
C LYS A 94 -17.14 -3.25 -8.56
N TYR A 95 -16.91 -1.96 -8.70
CA TYR A 95 -16.40 -1.18 -7.60
C TYR A 95 -16.91 0.27 -7.56
N LEU A 96 -16.81 0.86 -6.38
CA LEU A 96 -17.03 2.28 -6.11
C LEU A 96 -15.89 2.84 -5.23
N GLY A 97 -15.08 3.75 -5.78
CA GLY A 97 -14.00 4.45 -5.07
C GLY A 97 -14.47 5.77 -4.47
N ARG A 98 -14.18 5.99 -3.17
CA ARG A 98 -14.53 7.20 -2.43
C ARG A 98 -13.38 7.73 -1.57
N PHE A 99 -13.36 9.05 -1.34
CA PHE A 99 -12.45 9.67 -0.38
C PHE A 99 -12.87 9.41 1.07
N LEU A 100 -11.93 9.10 1.95
CA LEU A 100 -12.17 8.92 3.39
C LEU A 100 -12.02 10.22 4.20
N SER A 101 -11.23 11.17 3.71
CA SER A 101 -10.97 12.46 4.33
C SER A 101 -11.23 13.60 3.36
N ASN A 102 -11.37 14.81 3.88
CA ASN A 102 -11.38 16.00 3.04
C ASN A 102 -9.98 16.18 2.44
N GLY A 103 -9.90 16.22 1.11
CA GLY A 103 -8.70 16.66 0.40
C GLY A 103 -8.84 18.13 0.03
N ALA A 104 -7.86 18.97 0.42
CA ALA A 104 -7.67 20.28 -0.19
C ALA A 104 -6.52 20.17 -1.20
N HIS A 105 -6.69 20.75 -2.39
CA HIS A 105 -5.57 21.02 -3.29
C HIS A 105 -5.30 22.53 -3.31
N PRO A 106 -4.26 23.04 -2.63
CA PRO A 106 -3.82 24.41 -2.84
C PRO A 106 -3.00 24.47 -4.13
N GLY A 107 -3.57 25.04 -5.21
CA GLY A 107 -2.75 25.51 -6.36
C GLY A 107 -3.11 25.02 -7.77
N THR A 108 -4.21 24.33 -8.02
CA THR A 108 -4.62 23.96 -9.39
C THR A 108 -5.91 24.66 -9.80
N THR A 109 -5.80 25.72 -10.58
CA THR A 109 -6.90 26.45 -11.22
C THR A 109 -7.44 25.70 -12.46
N GLY A 110 -7.64 24.38 -12.40
CA GLY A 110 -7.95 23.60 -13.61
C GLY A 110 -8.58 22.22 -13.46
N TYR A 111 -8.87 21.73 -12.25
CA TYR A 111 -9.54 20.44 -12.08
C TYR A 111 -10.83 20.64 -11.28
N PRO A 112 -12.01 20.28 -11.82
CA PRO A 112 -13.23 20.39 -11.06
C PRO A 112 -13.19 19.34 -9.95
N ALA A 113 -12.97 19.79 -8.72
CA ALA A 113 -13.77 19.27 -7.62
C ALA A 113 -15.19 19.14 -8.14
N SER A 114 -15.90 18.06 -7.81
CA SER A 114 -17.27 17.82 -8.28
C SER A 114 -18.21 19.03 -8.03
N ASN A 115 -17.80 19.95 -7.15
CA ASN A 115 -18.53 21.13 -6.72
C ASN A 115 -17.84 22.47 -7.09
N GLY A 116 -16.75 22.48 -7.88
CA GLY A 116 -16.09 23.71 -8.35
C GLY A 116 -15.27 24.50 -7.31
N ASP A 117 -15.09 23.99 -6.09
CA ASP A 117 -14.43 24.69 -4.96
C ASP A 117 -13.00 24.18 -4.66
N GLY A 118 -12.47 23.25 -5.46
CA GLY A 118 -11.15 22.64 -5.25
C GLY A 118 -11.07 21.72 -4.03
N ARG A 119 -12.22 21.28 -3.49
CA ARG A 119 -12.29 20.33 -2.36
C ARG A 119 -12.75 18.96 -2.81
N PHE A 120 -12.18 17.93 -2.19
CA PHE A 120 -12.64 16.55 -2.31
C PHE A 120 -13.40 16.18 -1.04
N PRO A 121 -14.74 16.30 -0.99
CA PRO A 121 -15.48 16.07 0.23
C PRO A 121 -15.40 14.60 0.67
N VAL A 122 -15.39 14.37 1.98
CA VAL A 122 -15.52 13.01 2.54
C VAL A 122 -16.68 12.28 1.88
N GLY A 123 -16.43 11.06 1.41
CA GLY A 123 -17.42 10.19 0.78
C GLY A 123 -17.71 10.50 -0.69
N ALA A 124 -17.11 11.55 -1.27
CA ALA A 124 -17.21 11.83 -2.70
C ALA A 124 -16.63 10.69 -3.52
N ILE A 125 -17.31 10.36 -4.61
CA ILE A 125 -16.93 9.30 -5.54
C ILE A 125 -15.89 9.88 -6.51
N PHE A 126 -14.73 9.24 -6.61
CA PHE A 126 -13.70 9.62 -7.58
C PHE A 126 -13.64 8.66 -8.78
N ASP A 127 -14.07 7.41 -8.62
CA ASP A 127 -14.09 6.41 -9.69
C ASP A 127 -15.13 5.32 -9.39
N ASN A 128 -15.71 4.70 -10.43
CA ASN A 128 -16.61 3.57 -10.31
C ASN A 128 -16.81 2.84 -11.65
N THR A 129 -17.16 1.55 -11.58
CA THR A 129 -17.44 0.76 -12.80
C THR A 129 -18.80 1.06 -13.44
N ALA A 130 -19.76 1.62 -12.70
CA ALA A 130 -21.09 1.91 -13.24
C ALA A 130 -21.02 2.94 -14.39
N ASN A 131 -20.02 3.83 -14.36
CA ASN A 131 -19.78 4.83 -15.39
C ASN A 131 -19.03 4.29 -16.63
N ASN A 132 -18.57 3.03 -16.62
CA ASN A 132 -17.79 2.44 -17.72
C ASN A 132 -18.63 2.13 -18.98
N ARG A 133 -19.94 2.36 -18.96
CA ARG A 133 -20.87 2.12 -20.09
C ARG A 133 -20.82 0.68 -20.64
N THR A 134 -20.42 -0.28 -19.80
CA THR A 134 -20.54 -1.71 -20.10
C THR A 134 -21.93 -2.21 -19.72
N GLU A 135 -22.45 -3.22 -20.41
CA GLU A 135 -23.79 -3.78 -20.14
C GLU A 135 -23.95 -4.24 -18.67
N CYS A 136 -22.91 -4.84 -18.10
CA CYS A 136 -22.88 -5.26 -16.70
C CYS A 136 -22.61 -4.12 -15.69
N GLY A 137 -22.16 -2.94 -16.14
CA GLY A 137 -21.62 -1.88 -15.27
C GLY A 137 -20.39 -2.34 -14.47
N CYS A 138 -19.60 -3.25 -15.06
CA CYS A 138 -18.49 -3.94 -14.43
C CYS A 138 -17.18 -3.75 -15.20
N ALA A 139 -16.05 -4.12 -14.59
CA ALA A 139 -14.73 -4.11 -15.19
C ALA A 139 -14.04 -5.47 -14.99
N VAL A 140 -13.09 -5.80 -15.88
CA VAL A 140 -12.24 -6.98 -15.76
C VAL A 140 -10.81 -6.52 -15.53
N PHE A 141 -10.18 -7.04 -14.47
CA PHE A 141 -8.79 -6.77 -14.14
C PHE A 141 -8.02 -8.07 -13.99
N THR A 142 -6.71 -8.04 -14.25
CA THR A 142 -5.81 -9.14 -13.93
C THR A 142 -5.27 -8.95 -12.52
N GLN A 143 -5.39 -9.95 -11.65
CA GLN A 143 -4.76 -9.93 -10.33
C GLN A 143 -3.24 -9.82 -10.50
N GLY A 144 -2.64 -8.82 -9.87
CA GLY A 144 -1.21 -8.52 -9.99
C GLY A 144 -0.87 -7.63 -11.20
N GLY A 145 -1.89 -7.16 -11.94
CA GLY A 145 -1.72 -6.17 -13.00
C GLY A 145 -1.53 -4.74 -12.48
N ASN A 146 -1.75 -3.76 -13.36
CA ASN A 146 -1.61 -2.32 -13.10
C ASN A 146 -2.73 -1.76 -12.21
N LEU A 147 -2.77 -2.22 -10.95
CA LEU A 147 -3.66 -1.74 -9.89
C LEU A 147 -2.83 -1.20 -8.73
N VAL A 148 -3.40 -0.29 -7.94
CA VAL A 148 -2.76 0.15 -6.70
C VAL A 148 -2.54 -1.02 -5.75
N ALA A 149 -1.47 -0.97 -4.94
CA ALA A 149 -1.00 -2.09 -4.14
C ALA A 149 -2.09 -2.67 -3.21
N GLY A 150 -2.86 -1.79 -2.56
CA GLY A 150 -3.95 -2.20 -1.66
C GLY A 150 -5.11 -2.87 -2.37
N PHE A 151 -5.40 -2.51 -3.62
CA PHE A 151 -6.44 -3.17 -4.42
C PHE A 151 -5.97 -4.58 -4.82
N ASN A 152 -4.71 -4.72 -5.26
CA ASN A 152 -4.09 -6.02 -5.56
C ASN A 152 -4.05 -6.94 -4.33
N GLU A 153 -3.70 -6.41 -3.16
CA GLU A 153 -3.71 -7.14 -1.88
C GLU A 153 -5.14 -7.57 -1.52
N ALA A 154 -6.11 -6.65 -1.60
CA ALA A 154 -7.50 -6.94 -1.27
C ALA A 154 -8.09 -8.07 -2.12
N LEU A 155 -7.82 -8.05 -3.44
CA LEU A 155 -8.29 -9.09 -4.34
C LEU A 155 -7.81 -10.49 -3.92
N LEU A 156 -6.56 -10.66 -3.48
CA LEU A 156 -6.05 -11.95 -2.98
C LEU A 156 -6.73 -12.44 -1.70
N LEU A 157 -7.39 -11.53 -0.98
CA LEU A 157 -8.17 -11.82 0.22
C LEU A 157 -9.67 -11.96 -0.10
N MET A 158 -10.03 -12.04 -1.38
CA MET A 158 -11.40 -12.16 -1.85
C MET A 158 -11.62 -13.41 -2.70
N ARG A 159 -12.89 -13.81 -2.79
CA ARG A 159 -13.36 -14.90 -3.63
C ARG A 159 -14.56 -14.45 -4.46
N GLN A 160 -14.90 -15.21 -5.49
CA GLN A 160 -16.12 -14.95 -6.25
C GLN A 160 -17.37 -14.95 -5.35
N GLY A 161 -18.16 -13.89 -5.48
CA GLY A 161 -19.34 -13.59 -4.66
C GLY A 161 -19.05 -12.71 -3.45
N ASP A 162 -17.78 -12.43 -3.13
CA ASP A 162 -17.45 -11.51 -2.04
C ASP A 162 -17.84 -10.08 -2.42
N ARG A 163 -18.41 -9.36 -1.44
CA ARG A 163 -18.45 -7.90 -1.44
C ARG A 163 -17.83 -7.37 -0.17
N LYS A 164 -16.82 -6.49 -0.29
CA LYS A 164 -16.10 -5.93 0.86
C LYS A 164 -15.89 -4.43 0.69
N LEU A 165 -15.96 -3.69 1.79
CA LEU A 165 -15.33 -2.38 1.84
C LEU A 165 -13.84 -2.60 2.10
N VAL A 166 -13.02 -1.93 1.31
CA VAL A 166 -11.56 -2.02 1.35
C VAL A 166 -11.03 -0.61 1.56
N LEU A 167 -10.47 -0.34 2.74
CA LEU A 167 -9.96 0.96 3.13
C LEU A 167 -8.44 0.95 3.07
N LEU A 168 -7.90 1.78 2.20
CA LEU A 168 -6.49 1.82 1.84
C LEU A 168 -5.85 3.05 2.50
N PRO A 169 -4.81 2.87 3.33
CA PRO A 169 -3.91 3.98 3.64
C PRO A 169 -3.26 4.47 2.34
N SER A 170 -2.89 5.75 2.31
CA SER A 170 -2.38 6.44 1.12
C SER A 170 -1.21 5.72 0.45
N LYS A 171 -0.29 5.15 1.24
CA LYS A 171 0.86 4.35 0.76
C LYS A 171 0.46 3.09 -0.02
N LEU A 172 -0.72 2.52 0.25
CA LEU A 172 -1.27 1.39 -0.51
C LEU A 172 -2.17 1.85 -1.67
N ALA A 173 -2.41 3.16 -1.78
CA ALA A 173 -3.16 3.79 -2.85
C ALA A 173 -2.19 4.52 -3.82
N TYR A 174 -2.24 5.86 -3.87
CA TYR A 174 -1.48 6.69 -4.80
C TYR A 174 -0.32 7.46 -4.15
N GLY A 175 -0.15 7.33 -2.82
CA GLY A 175 0.97 7.87 -2.06
C GLY A 175 1.15 9.40 -2.20
N PRO A 176 2.39 9.90 -2.02
CA PRO A 176 2.68 11.33 -2.02
C PRO A 176 2.46 12.04 -3.36
N SER A 177 2.40 11.28 -4.46
CA SER A 177 2.20 11.86 -5.79
C SER A 177 0.72 12.05 -6.14
N GLY A 178 -0.18 11.28 -5.52
CA GLY A 178 -1.58 11.23 -5.94
C GLY A 178 -1.73 10.72 -7.39
N SER A 179 -2.80 11.14 -8.05
CA SER A 179 -3.07 10.87 -9.46
C SER A 179 -3.53 12.14 -10.15
N ALA A 180 -2.79 12.57 -11.19
CA ALA A 180 -2.91 13.83 -11.92
C ALA A 180 -4.29 14.53 -11.89
N GLY A 181 -4.54 15.31 -10.83
CA GLY A 181 -5.77 16.10 -10.63
C GLY A 181 -7.01 15.32 -10.19
N ALA A 182 -7.01 13.99 -10.23
CA ALA A 182 -8.11 13.14 -9.82
C ALA A 182 -8.05 12.73 -8.34
N ILE A 183 -6.83 12.50 -7.82
CA ILE A 183 -6.61 12.04 -6.45
C ILE A 183 -5.46 12.86 -5.85
N PRO A 184 -5.66 13.56 -4.73
CA PRO A 184 -4.61 14.36 -4.12
C PRO A 184 -3.50 13.48 -3.51
N PRO A 185 -2.31 14.05 -3.28
CA PRO A 185 -1.27 13.45 -2.45
C PRO A 185 -1.79 12.92 -1.13
N ASP A 186 -1.21 11.79 -0.69
CA ASP A 186 -1.40 11.21 0.64
C ASP A 186 -2.87 10.95 1.02
N ALA A 187 -3.71 10.67 0.02
CA ALA A 187 -5.13 10.40 0.24
C ALA A 187 -5.38 8.95 0.66
N ALA A 188 -5.95 8.75 1.84
CA ALA A 188 -6.57 7.47 2.22
C ALA A 188 -7.91 7.30 1.48
N LEU A 189 -8.14 6.12 0.92
CA LEU A 189 -9.27 5.83 0.04
C LEU A 189 -10.10 4.65 0.54
N LEU A 190 -11.36 4.62 0.13
CA LEU A 190 -12.27 3.49 0.34
C LEU A 190 -12.73 2.98 -1.02
N PHE A 191 -12.70 1.66 -1.19
CA PHE A 191 -13.35 0.96 -2.29
C PHE A 191 -14.44 0.03 -1.76
N ASP A 192 -15.64 0.11 -2.31
CA ASP A 192 -16.65 -0.94 -2.18
C ASP A 192 -16.49 -1.86 -3.40
N ILE A 193 -16.02 -3.08 -3.19
CA ILE A 193 -15.66 -4.02 -4.27
C ILE A 193 -16.57 -5.25 -4.17
N GLU A 194 -17.18 -5.62 -5.29
CA GLU A 194 -17.94 -6.87 -5.46
C GLU A 194 -17.29 -7.72 -6.55
N VAL A 195 -16.81 -8.92 -6.20
CA VAL A 195 -16.22 -9.87 -7.15
C VAL A 195 -17.32 -10.73 -7.76
N LEU A 196 -17.58 -10.53 -9.05
CA LEU A 196 -18.64 -11.23 -9.79
C LEU A 196 -18.17 -12.59 -10.30
N GLU A 197 -16.94 -12.66 -10.81
CA GLU A 197 -16.40 -13.85 -11.47
C GLU A 197 -14.87 -13.89 -11.47
N VAL A 198 -14.31 -15.10 -11.44
CA VAL A 198 -12.87 -15.37 -11.51
C VAL A 198 -12.63 -16.42 -12.60
N TYR A 199 -11.74 -16.15 -13.56
CA TYR A 199 -11.40 -17.03 -14.70
C TYR A 199 -10.03 -17.66 -14.53
#